data_AF-A0A9E4BB23-F1
#
_entry.id   AF-A0A9E4BB23-F1
#
_cell.length_a   1.000
_cell.length_b   1.000
_cell.length_c   1.000
_cell.angle_alpha   90.00
_cell.angle_beta   90.00
_cell.angle_gamma   90.00
#
_symmetry.space_group_name_H-M   'P 1'
#
loop_
_entity.id
_entity.type
_entity.pdbx_description
1 polymer ?
#
loop_
_entity_poly.entity_id
_entity_poly.type
_entity_poly.pdbx_seq_one_letter_code
_entity_poly.pdbx_strand_id
1 'polypeptide(L)'
;MAGLPLPLRLFGGGQHRRRCGLRIFAFDRRDGTIRWRFDTNRTFETVNGIEAHGGAIDNPGVLAVDDLVVVPSGYGMFGQMPGNVLLVFELAPAAAGGGAGV
;
A
#
# COMPACT_ATOMS: atom_id res chain seq x y z
N MET A 1 9.30 16.03 -9.46
CA MET A 1 9.93 14.71 -9.33
C MET A 1 9.74 14.27 -7.89
N ALA A 2 8.77 13.40 -7.61
CA ALA A 2 8.41 12.99 -6.25
C ALA A 2 8.77 11.52 -6.06
N GLY A 3 9.64 11.25 -5.08
CA GLY A 3 10.02 9.89 -4.68
C GLY A 3 8.77 9.11 -4.30
N LEU A 4 8.57 8.00 -5.01
CA LEU A 4 7.47 7.08 -4.79
C LEU A 4 7.72 6.30 -3.50
N PRO A 5 6.71 6.02 -2.68
CA PRO A 5 6.86 5.05 -1.60
C PRO A 5 7.14 3.67 -2.22
N LEU A 6 8.25 3.07 -1.83
CA LEU A 6 8.60 1.70 -2.24
C LEU A 6 7.83 0.73 -1.33
N PRO A 7 7.13 -0.29 -1.86
CA PRO A 7 6.57 -1.34 -1.03
C PRO A 7 7.72 -2.22 -0.54
N LEU A 8 7.99 -2.21 0.76
CA LEU A 8 9.02 -3.03 1.37
C LEU A 8 8.38 -3.97 2.38
N ARG A 9 8.43 -5.27 2.05
CA ARG A 9 8.00 -6.42 2.86
C ARG A 9 6.50 -6.72 2.78
N LEU A 10 6.25 -7.90 2.24
CA LEU A 10 4.95 -8.46 1.96
C LEU A 10 4.93 -9.88 2.53
N PHE A 11 3.92 -10.19 3.34
CA PHE A 11 3.67 -11.51 3.91
C PHE A 11 2.39 -12.09 3.27
N GLY A 12 2.29 -13.42 3.11
CA GLY A 12 1.20 -14.11 2.40
C GLY A 12 0.66 -15.39 3.08
N GLY A 13 -0.67 -15.56 3.22
CA GLY A 13 -1.45 -16.84 3.19
C GLY A 13 -2.85 -16.82 2.46
N GLY A 14 -2.98 -17.38 1.24
CA GLY A 14 -3.95 -16.93 0.18
C GLY A 14 -5.48 -17.11 0.29
N GLN A 15 -6.24 -16.41 -0.60
CA GLN A 15 -7.26 -16.91 -1.58
C GLN A 15 -7.99 -15.74 -2.34
N HIS A 16 -8.63 -16.03 -3.49
CA HIS A 16 -9.07 -15.12 -4.59
C HIS A 16 -10.60 -15.06 -4.87
N ARG A 17 -11.17 -13.89 -5.27
CA ARG A 17 -12.13 -13.68 -6.40
C ARG A 17 -12.45 -12.18 -6.64
N ARG A 18 -12.31 -11.71 -7.90
CA ARG A 18 -12.51 -10.33 -8.47
C ARG A 18 -13.95 -9.80 -8.23
N ARG A 19 -14.32 -8.51 -8.11
CA ARG A 19 -13.81 -7.23 -8.64
C ARG A 19 -14.36 -6.07 -7.76
N CYS A 20 -13.54 -5.53 -6.87
CA CYS A 20 -13.68 -4.17 -6.30
C CYS A 20 -12.35 -3.46 -6.54
N GLY A 21 -12.38 -2.18 -6.92
CA GLY A 21 -11.18 -1.36 -7.11
C GLY A 21 -10.58 -1.01 -5.76
N LEU A 22 -9.79 -1.92 -5.21
CA LEU A 22 -9.19 -1.79 -3.89
C LEU A 22 -7.90 -0.99 -4.04
N ARG A 23 -8.00 0.32 -3.80
CA ARG A 23 -6.92 1.26 -4.04
C ARG A 23 -6.68 2.12 -2.81
N ILE A 24 -5.41 2.35 -2.54
CA ILE A 24 -4.94 3.32 -1.54
C ILE A 24 -4.63 4.61 -2.30
N PHE A 25 -5.04 5.75 -1.75
CA PHE A 25 -4.77 7.07 -2.30
C PHE A 25 -4.05 7.91 -1.24
N ALA A 26 -3.05 8.68 -1.68
CA ALA A 26 -2.48 9.75 -0.89
C ALA A 26 -2.81 11.09 -1.55
N PHE A 27 -3.43 11.98 -0.78
CA PHE A 27 -3.85 13.29 -1.23
C PHE A 27 -2.93 14.36 -0.67
N ASP A 28 -2.70 15.43 -1.43
CA ASP A 28 -2.09 16.64 -0.92
C ASP A 28 -3.06 17.33 0.06
N ARG A 29 -2.56 17.70 1.23
CA ARG A 29 -3.36 18.36 2.27
C ARG A 29 -3.92 19.71 1.82
N ARG A 30 -3.23 20.42 0.91
CA ARG A 30 -3.54 21.81 0.56
C ARG A 30 -4.67 21.91 -0.44
N ASP A 31 -4.67 21.06 -1.45
CA ASP A 31 -5.60 21.15 -2.58
C ASP A 31 -6.38 19.85 -2.85
N GLY A 32 -6.12 18.77 -2.10
CA GLY A 32 -6.78 17.48 -2.29
C GLY A 32 -6.38 16.77 -3.58
N THR A 33 -5.30 17.19 -4.24
CA THR A 33 -4.81 16.50 -5.43
C THR A 33 -4.22 15.14 -5.09
N ILE A 34 -4.42 14.15 -5.96
CA ILE A 34 -3.87 12.81 -5.76
C ILE A 34 -2.36 12.85 -6.07
N ARG A 35 -1.53 12.62 -5.04
CA ARG A 35 -0.07 12.55 -5.16
C ARG A 35 0.42 11.14 -5.42
N TRP A 36 -0.31 10.15 -4.93
CA TRP A 36 0.02 8.74 -5.11
C TRP A 36 -1.23 7.87 -5.06
N ARG A 37 -1.18 6.76 -5.79
CA ARG A 37 -2.21 5.74 -5.81
C ARG A 37 -1.58 4.36 -5.92
N PHE A 38 -2.16 3.37 -5.26
CA PHE A 38 -1.70 2.00 -5.32
C PHE A 38 -2.84 1.01 -5.37
N ASP A 39 -2.78 0.07 -6.31
CA ASP A 39 -3.77 -0.98 -6.46
C ASP A 39 -3.37 -2.19 -5.63
N THR A 40 -4.22 -2.57 -4.67
CA THR A 40 -3.98 -3.70 -3.79
C THR A 40 -4.55 -5.00 -4.35
N ASN A 41 -5.44 -4.97 -5.34
CA ASN A 41 -6.07 -6.16 -5.90
C ASN A 41 -5.18 -6.81 -6.98
N ARG A 42 -3.99 -7.23 -6.57
CA ARG A 42 -3.00 -7.90 -7.42
C ARG A 42 -2.25 -8.98 -6.64
N THR A 43 -1.61 -9.86 -7.39
CA THR A 43 -0.62 -10.78 -6.86
C THR A 43 0.67 -10.01 -6.56
N PHE A 44 1.32 -10.41 -5.50
CA PHE A 44 2.55 -9.83 -4.99
C PHE A 44 3.54 -10.93 -4.63
N GLU A 45 4.82 -10.63 -4.86
CA GLU A 45 5.95 -11.48 -4.48
C GLU A 45 6.36 -11.15 -3.04
N THR A 46 6.33 -12.15 -2.17
CA THR A 46 6.63 -11.99 -0.74
C THR A 46 8.09 -12.21 -0.43
N VAL A 47 8.52 -11.62 0.69
CA VAL A 47 9.87 -11.84 1.22
C VAL A 47 10.08 -13.28 1.70
N ASN A 48 9.00 -14.02 1.98
CA ASN A 48 9.04 -15.41 2.39
C ASN A 48 8.78 -16.40 1.23
N GLY A 49 8.66 -15.92 -0.01
CA GLY A 49 8.46 -16.75 -1.21
C GLY A 49 7.08 -17.40 -1.33
N ILE A 50 6.13 -17.10 -0.45
CA ILE A 50 4.75 -17.58 -0.52
C ILE A 50 3.94 -16.62 -1.40
N GLU A 51 3.24 -17.11 -2.42
CA GLU A 51 2.40 -16.24 -3.25
C GLU A 51 1.35 -15.51 -2.39
N ALA A 52 1.28 -14.19 -2.55
CA ALA A 52 0.28 -13.38 -1.86
C ALA A 52 -0.57 -12.54 -2.82
N HIS A 53 -1.80 -12.32 -2.42
CA HIS A 53 -2.84 -11.64 -3.16
C HIS A 53 -3.49 -10.62 -2.23
N GLY A 54 -3.49 -9.36 -2.63
CA GLY A 54 -4.19 -8.34 -1.85
C GLY A 54 -5.69 -8.42 -2.07
N GLY A 55 -6.43 -8.08 -1.02
CA GLY A 55 -7.88 -8.15 -0.99
C GLY A 55 -8.49 -6.85 -0.49
N ALA A 56 -9.70 -6.95 0.03
CA ALA A 56 -10.44 -5.81 0.53
C ALA A 56 -9.73 -5.13 1.71
N ILE A 57 -9.80 -3.80 1.75
CA ILE A 57 -9.35 -3.00 2.88
C ILE A 57 -10.62 -2.46 3.52
N ASP A 58 -10.88 -2.89 4.76
CA ASP A 58 -12.02 -2.42 5.54
C ASP A 58 -11.58 -2.23 6.99
N ASN A 59 -11.16 -3.31 7.65
CA ASN A 59 -10.70 -3.30 9.03
C ASN A 59 -9.57 -4.32 9.25
N PRO A 60 -8.44 -3.98 9.91
CA PRO A 60 -8.04 -2.67 10.42
C PRO A 60 -7.77 -1.64 9.31
N GLY A 61 -7.93 -0.35 9.63
CA GLY A 61 -7.63 0.76 8.72
C GLY A 61 -6.12 0.94 8.46
N VAL A 62 -5.77 2.07 7.84
CA VAL A 62 -4.38 2.43 7.54
C VAL A 62 -3.66 2.87 8.83
N LEU A 63 -2.53 2.25 9.14
CA LEU A 63 -1.64 2.67 10.23
C LEU A 63 -0.46 3.45 9.64
N ALA A 64 -0.30 4.71 10.05
CA ALA A 64 0.89 5.50 9.75
C ALA A 64 1.71 5.66 11.03
N VAL A 65 2.98 5.26 10.99
CA VAL A 65 3.93 5.35 12.10
C VAL A 65 5.30 5.72 11.56
N ASP A 66 5.89 6.80 12.09
CA ASP A 66 7.13 7.39 11.58
C ASP A 66 7.08 7.58 10.05
N ASP A 67 8.04 7.00 9.33
CA ASP A 67 8.11 7.02 7.86
C ASP A 67 7.42 5.83 7.19
N LEU A 68 6.67 5.03 7.97
CA LEU A 68 6.00 3.82 7.50
C LEU A 68 4.48 3.99 7.42
N VAL A 69 3.91 3.46 6.34
CA VAL A 69 2.47 3.28 6.18
C VAL A 69 2.19 1.79 6.01
N VAL A 70 1.48 1.23 6.97
CA VAL A 70 1.12 -0.19 7.03
C VAL A 70 -0.36 -0.36 6.72
N VAL A 71 -0.67 -1.20 5.74
CA VAL A 71 -2.03 -1.45 5.27
C VAL A 71 -2.29 -2.96 5.18
N PRO A 72 -3.20 -3.51 6.00
CA PRO A 72 -3.67 -4.87 5.83
C PRO A 72 -4.57 -4.93 4.58
N SER A 73 -4.28 -5.85 3.67
CA SER A 73 -4.96 -6.02 2.40
C SER A 73 -5.54 -7.43 2.33
N GLY A 74 -6.82 -7.53 2.71
CA GLY A 74 -7.49 -8.80 2.83
C GLY A 74 -8.50 -8.82 3.96
N TYR A 75 -9.74 -8.50 3.62
CA TYR A 75 -10.86 -8.57 4.55
C TYR A 75 -11.94 -9.46 3.93
N GLY A 76 -12.00 -10.71 4.37
CA GLY A 76 -12.89 -11.73 3.81
C GLY A 76 -14.28 -11.77 4.47
N MET A 77 -14.56 -10.87 5.41
CA MET A 77 -15.86 -10.82 6.08
C MET A 77 -16.89 -10.13 5.18
N PHE A 78 -18.18 -10.35 5.44
CA PHE A 78 -19.29 -9.72 4.69
C PHE A 78 -19.24 -9.93 3.16
N GLY A 79 -18.64 -11.02 2.68
CA GLY A 79 -18.53 -11.31 1.25
C GLY A 79 -17.52 -10.41 0.51
N GLN A 80 -16.67 -9.69 1.24
CA GLN A 80 -15.59 -8.89 0.68
C GLN A 80 -14.44 -9.79 0.21
N MET A 81 -13.54 -9.21 -0.59
CA MET A 81 -12.46 -9.96 -1.21
C MET A 81 -11.44 -10.36 -0.14
N PRO A 82 -11.26 -11.66 0.16
CA PRO A 82 -10.18 -12.07 1.03
C PRO A 82 -8.84 -11.74 0.38
N GLY A 83 -7.85 -11.60 1.24
CA GLY A 83 -6.48 -11.30 0.85
C GLY A 83 -5.60 -11.63 2.04
N ASN A 84 -4.32 -11.71 1.77
CA ASN A 84 -3.39 -12.29 2.71
C ASN A 84 -2.13 -11.48 2.87
N VAL A 85 -2.24 -10.21 2.53
CA VAL A 85 -1.13 -9.32 2.29
C VAL A 85 -1.11 -8.25 3.37
N LEU A 86 0.05 -8.07 3.99
CA LEU A 86 0.36 -6.85 4.72
C LEU A 86 1.27 -6.00 3.84
N LEU A 87 0.79 -4.82 3.43
CA LEU A 87 1.59 -3.86 2.66
C LEU A 87 2.26 -2.91 3.64
N VAL A 88 3.58 -2.77 3.53
CA VAL A 88 4.33 -1.74 4.25
C VAL A 88 4.99 -0.85 3.21
N PHE A 89 4.65 0.42 3.27
CA PHE A 89 5.21 1.47 2.43
C PHE A 89 6.12 2.32 3.27
N GLU A 90 7.27 2.69 2.73
CA GLU A 90 8.19 3.63 3.37
C GLU A 90 8.21 4.93 2.55
N LEU A 91 8.27 6.06 3.24
CA LEU A 91 8.51 7.34 2.57
C LEU A 91 9.89 7.31 1.93
N ALA A 92 9.96 7.47 0.61
CA ALA A 92 11.26 7.63 -0.04
C ALA A 92 11.96 8.84 0.58
N PRO A 93 13.26 8.72 0.94
CA PRO A 93 14.04 9.86 1.35
C PRO A 93 13.85 10.96 0.30
N ALA A 94 13.61 12.19 0.75
CA ALA A 94 13.54 13.32 -0.16
C ALA A 94 14.81 13.27 -1.01
N ALA A 95 14.66 13.01 -2.31
CA ALA A 95 15.79 12.87 -3.22
C ALA A 95 16.68 14.10 -2.98
N ALA A 96 17.95 13.86 -2.62
CA ALA A 96 18.94 14.90 -2.44
C ALA A 96 19.12 15.65 -3.77
N GLY A 97 18.27 16.65 -3.98
CA GLY A 97 18.37 17.64 -5.05
C GLY A 97 19.27 18.76 -4.55
N GLY A 98 20.36 18.99 -5.28
CA GLY A 98 21.44 19.89 -4.92
C GLY A 98 21.06 21.37 -4.79
N GLY A 99 21.97 22.05 -4.07
CA GLY A 99 22.26 23.49 -3.97
C GLY A 99 21.28 24.54 -4.49
N ALA A 100 20.83 25.39 -3.57
CA ALA A 100 20.79 26.85 -3.65
C ALA A 100 20.55 27.32 -2.19
N GLY A 101 21.44 28.06 -1.52
CA GLY A 101 22.07 29.28 -1.96
C GLY A 101 21.30 30.48 -1.39
N VAL A 102 21.47 30.75 -0.09
CA VAL A 102 21.64 32.07 0.58
C VAL A 102 21.70 31.87 2.09
#